data_AF-A0A920JIQ7-F1
#
_entry.id   AF-A0A920JIQ7-F1
#
_cell.length_a   1.000
_cell.length_b   1.000
_cell.length_c   1.000
_cell.angle_alpha   90.00
_cell.angle_beta   90.00
_cell.angle_gamma   90.00
#
_symmetry.space_group_name_H-M   'P 1'
#
loop_
_entity.id
_entity.type
_entity.pdbx_description
1 polymer ?
#
loop_
_entity_poly.entity_id
_entity_poly.type
_entity_poly.pdbx_seq_one_letter_code
_entity_poly.pdbx_strand_id
1 'polypeptide(L)' 'MGFGDSSLDFELRVRIVDIKKRYDVLSDLNFAINERFASENIVIPFPQRDLHIKDWSEESKKKK' A
#
# COMPACT_ATOMS: atom_id res chain seq x y z
N MET A 1 7.30 -11.90 -8.15
CA MET A 1 7.43 -10.44 -8.04
C MET A 1 6.78 -9.84 -9.25
N GLY A 2 5.77 -9.00 -9.03
CA GLY A 2 4.96 -8.42 -10.10
C GLY A 2 4.73 -6.94 -9.84
N PHE A 3 4.36 -6.22 -10.89
CA PHE A 3 3.81 -4.87 -10.79
C PHE A 3 2.31 -5.02 -10.58
N GLY A 4 1.81 -4.61 -9.42
CA GLY A 4 0.38 -4.42 -9.17
C GLY A 4 -0.12 -3.15 -9.87
N ASP A 5 -1.43 -2.93 -9.88
CA ASP A 5 -2.08 -1.79 -10.58
C ASP A 5 -1.54 -0.42 -10.14
N SER A 6 -1.05 -0.31 -8.90
CA SER A 6 -0.35 0.89 -8.38
C SER A 6 0.72 0.55 -7.35
N SER A 7 1.27 -0.67 -7.37
CA SER A 7 2.22 -1.17 -6.35
C SER A 7 3.33 -2.02 -6.96
N LEU A 8 4.44 -2.15 -6.24
CA LEU A 8 5.44 -3.18 -6.51
C LEU A 8 5.27 -4.29 -5.48
N ASP A 9 4.93 -5.49 -5.95
CA ASP A 9 4.55 -6.59 -5.08
C ASP A 9 5.75 -7.50 -4.78
N PHE A 10 6.15 -7.50 -3.51
CA PHE A 10 7.22 -8.35 -2.96
C PHE A 10 6.64 -9.52 -2.18
N GLU A 11 7.32 -10.66 -2.21
CA GLU A 11 6.95 -11.84 -1.42
C GLU A 11 8.08 -12.19 -0.44
N LEU A 12 7.74 -12.33 0.84
CA LEU A 12 8.64 -12.78 1.89
C LEU A 12 8.22 -14.16 2.38
N ARG A 13 9.10 -15.16 2.25
CA ARG A 13 8.88 -16.51 2.75
C ARG A 13 9.71 -16.75 4.00
N VAL A 14 9.04 -17.15 5.08
CA VAL A 14 9.67 -17.41 6.38
C VAL A 14 9.27 -18.79 6.87
N ARG A 15 10.22 -19.51 7.48
CA ARG A 15 9.98 -20.81 8.13
C ARG A 15 9.84 -20.60 9.63
N ILE A 16 8.74 -21.10 10.20
CA ILE A 16 8.49 -21.10 11.64
C ILE A 16 8.56 -22.52 12.17
N VAL A 17 9.03 -22.69 13.41
CA VAL A 17 9.18 -23.99 14.05
C VAL A 17 7.84 -24.50 14.59
N ASP A 18 7.04 -23.61 15.18
CA ASP A 18 5.73 -23.93 15.75
C ASP A 18 4.62 -23.32 14.90
N ILE A 19 3.77 -24.17 14.32
CA ILE A 19 2.66 -23.75 13.47
C ILE A 19 1.57 -23.02 14.24
N LYS A 20 1.44 -23.24 15.56
CA LYS A 20 0.43 -22.56 16.37
C LYS A 20 0.69 -21.06 16.47
N LYS A 21 1.95 -20.65 16.36
CA LYS A 21 2.38 -19.24 16.38
C LYS A 21 2.29 -18.56 15.02
N ARG A 22 1.76 -19.21 13.99
CA ARG A 22 1.74 -18.68 12.62
C ARG A 22 1.12 -17.29 12.54
N TYR A 23 -0.02 -17.09 13.21
CA TYR A 23 -0.74 -15.82 13.15
C TYR A 23 -0.04 -14.73 13.95
N ASP A 24 0.49 -15.06 15.13
CA ASP A 24 1.25 -14.14 15.97
C ASP A 24 2.49 -13.64 15.22
N VAL A 25 3.29 -14.57 14.69
CA VAL A 25 4.51 -14.24 13.92
C VAL A 25 4.18 -13.43 12.67
N LEU A 26 3.10 -13.75 11.96
CA LEU A 26 2.68 -12.99 10.79
C LEU A 26 2.27 -11.56 11.17
N SER A 27 1.52 -11.40 12.26
CA SER A 27 1.10 -10.10 12.78
C SER A 27 2.32 -9.26 13.16
N ASP A 28 3.20 -9.80 14.00
CA ASP A 28 4.43 -9.13 14.46
C ASP A 28 5.30 -8.70 13.28
N LEU A 29 5.44 -9.56 12.27
CA LEU A 29 6.20 -9.27 11.08
C LEU A 29 5.58 -8.12 10.26
N ASN A 30 4.25 -8.10 10.11
CA ASN A 30 3.57 -7.02 9.40
C ASN A 30 3.71 -5.67 10.12
N PHE A 31 3.59 -5.66 11.46
CA PHE A 31 3.80 -4.44 12.25
C PHE A 31 5.25 -3.95 12.11
N ALA A 32 6.24 -4.84 12.26
CA ALA A 32 7.65 -4.48 12.14
C ALA A 32 8.01 -3.97 10.74
N ILE A 33 7.46 -4.56 9.68
CA ILE A 33 7.66 -4.08 8.30
C ILE A 33 7.06 -2.69 8.13
N ASN A 34 5.85 -2.45 8.62
CA ASN A 34 5.19 -1.15 8.52
C ASN A 34 5.97 -0.06 9.26
N GLU A 35 6.36 -0.31 10.52
CA GLU A 35 7.18 0.63 11.30
C GLU A 35 8.51 0.91 10.61
N ARG A 36 9.16 -0.12 10.06
CA ARG A 36 10.43 0.04 9.35
C ARG A 36 10.27 0.87 8.08
N PHE A 37 9.25 0.61 7.27
CA PHE A 37 8.95 1.40 6.08
C PHE A 37 8.68 2.86 6.42
N ALA A 38 7.91 3.13 7.48
CA ALA A 38 7.69 4.49 7.96
C ALA A 38 9.00 5.18 8.36
N SER A 39 9.87 4.49 9.09
CA SER A 39 11.18 5.03 9.52
C SER A 39 12.13 5.32 8.35
N GLU A 40 12.03 4.56 7.26
CA GLU A 40 12.84 4.72 6.05
C GLU A 40 12.19 5.64 5.01
N ASN A 41 11.04 6.25 5.32
CA ASN A 41 10.24 7.09 4.40
C ASN A 41 9.80 6.33 3.13
N ILE A 42 9.56 5.02 3.25
CA ILE A 42 8.98 4.19 2.19
C ILE A 42 7.46 4.26 2.31
N VAL A 43 6.81 4.81 1.29
CA VAL A 43 5.35 4.96 1.24
C VAL A 43 4.70 3.73 0.61
N ILE A 44 3.72 3.15 1.30
CA ILE A 44 2.85 2.11 0.72
C ILE A 44 1.79 2.82 -0.13
N PRO A 45 1.78 2.61 -1.46
CA PRO A 45 0.87 3.33 -2.33
C PRO A 45 -0.58 2.83 -2.15
N PHE A 46 -1.51 3.77 -2.05
CA PHE A 46 -2.92 3.50 -2.31
C PHE A 46 -3.14 3.40 -3.82
N PRO A 47 -4.25 2.76 -4.28
CA PRO A 47 -4.61 2.75 -5.69
C PRO A 47 -4.58 4.16 -6.28
N GLN A 48 -3.71 4.38 -7.25
CA GLN A 48 -3.55 5.68 -7.90
C GLN A 48 -4.53 5.77 -9.07
N ARG A 49 -5.18 6.92 -9.22
CA ARG A 49 -6.07 7.21 -10.34
C ARG A 49 -5.79 8.60 -10.87
N ASP A 50 -5.41 8.68 -12.14
CA ASP A 50 -5.26 9.94 -12.84
C ASP A 50 -6.59 10.37 -13.47
N LEU A 51 -7.03 11.59 -13.17
CA LEU A 51 -8.24 12.19 -13.75
C LEU A 51 -7.85 13.19 -14.83
N HIS A 52 -8.17 12.88 -16.09
CA HIS A 52 -7.98 13.79 -17.22
C HIS A 52 -9.30 14.50 -17.54
N ILE A 53 -9.45 15.76 -17.11
CA ILE A 53 -10.66 16.55 -17.31
C ILE A 53 -10.51 17.39 -18.59
N LYS A 54 -11.35 17.12 -19.60
CA LYS A 54 -11.27 17.78 -20.92
C LYS A 54 -12.03 19.11 -21.02
N ASP A 55 -13.04 19.33 -20.15
CA ASP A 55 -13.92 20.51 -20.20
C ASP A 55 -14.15 21.10 -18.80
N TRP A 56 -13.11 21.67 -18.18
CA TRP A 56 -13.28 22.46 -16.95
C TRP A 56 -13.84 23.85 -17.30
N SER A 57 -15.16 23.93 -17.54
CA SER A 57 -15.85 25.20 -17.82
C SER A 57 -16.07 26.02 -16.53
N GLU A 58 -15.86 27.33 -16.62
CA GLU A 58 -16.05 28.34 -15.56
C GLU A 58 -17.49 28.41 -15.01
N GLU A 59 -18.49 27.88 -15.72
CA GLU A 59 -19.89 27.81 -15.23
C GLU A 59 -20.05 26.91 -13.99
N SER A 60 -19.15 25.94 -13.82
CA SER A 60 -19.13 25.01 -12.68
C SER A 60 -18.81 25.70 -11.35
N LYS A 61 -18.17 26.89 -11.38
CA LYS A 61 -17.78 27.64 -10.17
C LYS A 61 -18.94 28.41 -9.53
N LYS A 62 -20.03 28.67 -10.28
CA LYS A 62 -21.13 29.57 -9.85
C LYS A 62 -22.24 28.89 -9.02
N LYS A 63 -22.15 27.58 -8.76
CA LYS A 63 -23.14 26.80 -8.00
C LYS A 63 -22.74 26.47 -6.56
N LYS A 64 -21.75 27.18 -5.99
CA LYS A 64 -21.42 27.10 -4.56
C LYS A 64 -21.70 28.42 -3.87
#